data_AF-A0A832TPV0-F1
#
_entry.id   AF-A0A832TPV0-F1
#
_cell.length_a   1.000
_cell.length_b   1.000
_cell.length_c   1.000
_cell.angle_alpha   90.00
_cell.angle_beta   90.00
_cell.angle_gamma   90.00
#
_symmetry.space_group_name_H-M   'P 1'
#
loop_
_entity.id
_entity.type
_entity.pdbx_description
1 polymer ?
#
loop_
_entity_poly.entity_id
_entity_poly.type
_entity_poly.pdbx_seq_one_letter_code
_entity_poly.pdbx_strand_id
1 'polypeptide(L)'
;MESINEKKIIGRFGYNTFEKGKEYYNENRVLSAFLDGNHLQGLVVGTKVYRTSVSLSDLSNKCSCPLRGDCKHVVALLLFYLREKDKVVNIPKLKDKLMEKSKEELVDLIVKAIKGEDILSLIQHSEKEIKITSILRTFERGNVDEMTVQNIAEVIRNFKHKISKEDLFTLLEKITLECEDFGCFYDDYRDDYYNEPLFEAIGEALVEKDLTQEDIERLGKIIDQDEYELTTPLLDVFVSKAERDPKFFTLVKKILPFGYRMNIVVENKMYDEAKNMLEDKDLDLSEKMELLKLIDPEKMLQLAEEYKMYDIIVEYFIETNDYEKAKMYIKRIINEDKREEVLHIISNYLSFILQDRELSNIVAKYLLDIGNIFSVSKLYNNIDDKLKDIYAEKILELEDFFSPEFLDVICERKPEKLKDYLLKFVESEVGRGSKVYDYIASVLKSAKKCMGKEEFNRLLDEIKSRYYTRYKLMEKIDELRDNE
;
A
#
# COMPACT_ATOMS: atom_id res chain seq x y z
N MET A 1 14.70 -26.62 -45.48
CA MET A 1 14.51 -25.70 -44.32
C MET A 1 14.80 -26.49 -43.07
N GLU A 2 15.74 -26.05 -42.24
CA GLU A 2 15.97 -26.66 -40.92
C GLU A 2 14.70 -26.59 -40.08
N SER A 3 14.28 -27.72 -39.53
CA SER A 3 13.16 -27.81 -38.60
C SER A 3 13.48 -27.00 -37.34
N ILE A 4 12.52 -26.19 -36.91
CA ILE A 4 12.61 -25.45 -35.64
C ILE A 4 12.95 -26.39 -34.48
N ASN A 5 13.83 -25.95 -33.58
CA ASN A 5 14.28 -26.69 -32.40
C ASN A 5 14.69 -25.70 -31.30
N GLU A 6 14.92 -26.19 -30.08
CA GLU A 6 15.24 -25.33 -28.93
C GLU A 6 16.50 -24.49 -29.14
N LYS A 7 17.55 -25.03 -29.80
CA LYS A 7 18.77 -24.25 -30.10
C LYS A 7 18.47 -23.03 -30.97
N LYS A 8 17.59 -23.16 -31.97
CA LYS A 8 17.17 -22.05 -32.83
C LYS A 8 16.34 -21.02 -32.06
N ILE A 9 15.51 -21.47 -31.12
CA ILE A 9 14.75 -20.57 -30.24
C ILE A 9 15.71 -19.81 -29.31
N ILE A 10 16.62 -20.49 -28.62
CA ILE A 10 17.64 -19.85 -27.77
C ILE A 10 18.46 -18.83 -28.57
N GLY A 11 18.88 -19.18 -29.79
CA GLY A 11 19.65 -18.29 -30.65
C GLY A 11 18.88 -17.02 -31.07
N ARG A 12 17.55 -17.06 -31.17
CA ARG A 12 16.72 -15.91 -31.57
C ARG A 12 16.27 -15.03 -30.39
N PHE A 13 15.88 -15.66 -29.28
CA PHE A 13 15.25 -14.98 -28.15
C PHE A 13 16.21 -14.74 -26.96
N GLY A 14 17.37 -15.38 -26.97
CA GLY A 14 18.32 -15.38 -25.86
C GLY A 14 17.95 -16.38 -24.76
N TYR A 15 18.96 -16.79 -23.98
CA TYR A 15 18.79 -17.82 -22.94
C TYR A 15 17.81 -17.40 -21.84
N ASN A 16 17.87 -16.16 -21.36
CA ASN A 16 17.00 -15.68 -20.28
C ASN A 16 15.52 -15.67 -20.69
N THR A 17 15.20 -15.20 -21.91
CA THR A 17 13.83 -15.23 -22.43
C THR A 17 13.36 -16.65 -22.68
N PHE A 18 14.29 -17.54 -23.11
CA PHE A 18 14.00 -18.95 -23.30
C PHE A 18 13.61 -19.63 -21.99
N GLU A 19 14.39 -19.45 -20.93
CA GLU A 19 14.10 -20.07 -19.62
C GLU A 19 12.77 -19.57 -19.06
N LYS A 20 12.49 -18.25 -19.10
CA LYS A 20 11.18 -17.72 -18.71
C LYS A 20 10.03 -18.27 -19.55
N GLY A 21 10.23 -18.45 -20.86
CA GLY A 21 9.22 -19.07 -21.71
C GLY A 21 9.01 -20.56 -21.45
N LYS A 22 10.06 -21.24 -20.98
CA LYS A 22 10.00 -22.64 -20.57
C LYS A 22 9.26 -22.82 -19.25
N GLU A 23 9.45 -21.90 -18.30
CA GLU A 23 8.62 -21.80 -17.08
C GLU A 23 7.14 -21.64 -17.46
N TYR A 24 6.81 -20.65 -18.29
CA TYR A 24 5.44 -20.43 -18.78
C TYR A 24 4.83 -21.65 -19.47
N TYR A 25 5.63 -22.38 -20.25
CA TYR A 25 5.18 -23.62 -20.87
C TYR A 25 4.92 -24.73 -19.83
N ASN A 26 5.83 -24.93 -18.88
CA ASN A 26 5.72 -25.96 -17.84
C ASN A 26 4.53 -25.69 -16.89
N GLU A 27 4.19 -24.42 -16.66
CA GLU A 27 3.05 -23.97 -15.86
C GLU A 27 1.71 -23.99 -16.64
N ASN A 28 1.66 -24.69 -17.77
CA ASN A 28 0.47 -24.84 -18.62
C ASN A 28 -0.18 -23.51 -19.07
N ARG A 29 0.61 -22.43 -19.19
CA ARG A 29 0.06 -21.11 -19.53
C ARG A 29 -0.38 -20.97 -21.00
N VAL A 30 -0.13 -21.96 -21.86
CA VAL A 30 -0.57 -21.94 -23.26
C VAL A 30 -1.99 -22.53 -23.38
N LEU A 31 -3.00 -21.67 -23.44
CA LEU A 31 -4.42 -22.07 -23.47
C LEU A 31 -4.82 -22.73 -24.80
N SER A 32 -4.25 -22.27 -25.91
CA SER A 32 -4.55 -22.79 -27.24
C SER A 32 -3.44 -22.47 -28.23
N ALA A 33 -3.28 -23.33 -29.24
CA ALA A 33 -2.33 -23.15 -30.33
C ALA A 33 -2.92 -23.60 -31.68
N PHE A 34 -2.73 -22.77 -32.70
CA PHE A 34 -3.24 -22.95 -34.05
C PHE A 34 -2.11 -22.78 -35.06
N LEU A 35 -2.02 -23.69 -36.03
CA LEU A 35 -1.06 -23.61 -37.12
C LEU A 35 -1.78 -23.32 -38.44
N ASP A 36 -1.48 -22.16 -39.03
CA ASP A 36 -1.95 -21.76 -40.36
C ASP A 36 -0.77 -21.64 -41.33
N GLY A 37 -0.61 -22.65 -42.17
CA GLY A 37 0.58 -22.80 -43.03
C GLY A 37 1.86 -22.85 -42.21
N ASN A 38 2.60 -21.74 -42.21
CA ASN A 38 3.87 -21.59 -41.48
C ASN A 38 3.76 -20.63 -40.28
N HIS A 39 2.57 -20.14 -39.96
CA HIS A 39 2.33 -19.25 -38.83
C HIS A 39 1.66 -20.01 -37.68
N LEU A 40 2.34 -20.04 -36.54
CA LEU A 40 1.81 -20.54 -35.28
C LEU A 40 1.18 -19.37 -34.52
N GLN A 41 -0.05 -19.53 -34.07
CA GLN A 41 -0.80 -18.55 -33.28
C GLN A 41 -1.31 -19.21 -32.01
N GLY A 42 -1.50 -18.45 -30.93
CA GLY A 42 -2.01 -18.99 -29.69
C GLY A 42 -2.39 -17.94 -28.67
N LEU A 43 -3.05 -18.42 -27.61
CA LEU A 43 -3.37 -17.63 -26.42
C LEU A 43 -2.48 -18.12 -25.28
N VAL A 44 -1.75 -17.19 -24.66
CA VAL A 44 -0.83 -17.50 -23.56
C VAL A 44 -1.18 -16.61 -22.37
N VAL A 45 -1.38 -17.21 -21.21
CA VAL A 45 -1.63 -16.53 -19.94
C VAL A 45 -0.34 -15.87 -19.46
N GLY A 46 -0.42 -14.59 -19.16
CA GLY A 46 0.50 -13.87 -18.29
C GLY A 46 -0.35 -13.08 -17.28
N THR A 47 -0.05 -11.80 -17.08
CA THR A 47 -0.96 -10.91 -16.30
C THR A 47 -2.36 -10.80 -16.90
N LYS A 48 -2.47 -11.03 -18.21
CA LYS A 48 -3.71 -11.16 -18.98
C LYS A 48 -3.51 -12.26 -20.01
N VAL A 49 -4.58 -12.69 -20.67
CA VAL A 49 -4.47 -13.57 -21.82
C VAL A 49 -3.92 -12.80 -23.02
N TYR A 50 -2.74 -13.19 -23.51
CA TYR A 50 -2.06 -12.54 -24.63
C TYR A 50 -2.18 -13.33 -25.93
N ARG A 51 -2.61 -12.64 -27.00
CA ARG A 51 -2.59 -13.15 -28.37
C ARG A 51 -1.16 -13.15 -28.88
N THR A 52 -0.67 -14.33 -29.24
CA THR A 52 0.72 -14.55 -29.63
C THR A 52 0.77 -15.20 -31.01
N SER A 53 1.70 -14.76 -31.85
CA SER A 53 1.89 -15.29 -33.21
C SER A 53 3.36 -15.32 -33.59
N VAL A 54 3.78 -16.35 -34.30
CA VAL A 54 5.16 -16.55 -34.75
C VAL A 54 5.23 -17.33 -36.05
N SER A 55 6.04 -16.86 -36.98
CA SER A 55 6.39 -17.55 -38.21
C SER A 55 7.46 -18.61 -37.92
N LEU A 56 7.21 -19.87 -38.31
CA LEU A 56 8.14 -20.97 -38.08
C LEU A 56 9.35 -20.97 -39.04
N SER A 57 9.34 -20.12 -40.09
CA SER A 57 10.47 -20.03 -41.04
C SER A 57 11.59 -19.16 -40.50
N ASP A 58 11.24 -17.96 -40.06
CA ASP A 58 12.15 -16.87 -39.69
C ASP A 58 11.99 -16.40 -38.24
N LEU A 59 11.04 -16.97 -37.49
CA LEU A 59 10.74 -16.60 -36.11
C LEU A 59 10.30 -15.14 -35.94
N SER A 60 9.87 -14.48 -37.02
CA SER A 60 9.18 -13.19 -36.91
C SER A 60 7.89 -13.38 -36.12
N ASN A 61 7.63 -12.51 -35.15
CA ASN A 61 6.58 -12.73 -34.17
C ASN A 61 5.93 -11.43 -33.70
N LYS A 62 4.74 -11.58 -33.14
CA LYS A 62 3.99 -10.52 -32.45
C LYS A 62 3.31 -11.12 -31.24
N CYS A 63 3.29 -10.37 -30.15
CA CYS A 63 2.53 -10.68 -28.95
C CYS A 63 1.71 -9.46 -28.55
N SER A 64 0.52 -9.63 -28.00
CA SER A 64 -0.27 -8.50 -27.47
C SER A 64 0.19 -8.03 -26.09
N CYS A 65 1.26 -8.59 -25.54
CA CYS A 65 1.85 -8.13 -24.29
C CYS A 65 2.60 -6.78 -24.46
N PRO A 66 2.98 -6.10 -23.36
CA PRO A 66 3.67 -4.80 -23.45
C PRO A 66 4.95 -4.81 -24.29
N LEU A 67 5.66 -5.95 -24.35
CA LEU A 67 6.88 -6.11 -25.16
C LEU A 67 6.61 -6.25 -26.67
N ARG A 68 5.36 -6.50 -27.08
CA ARG A 68 4.89 -6.61 -28.47
C ARG A 68 5.48 -7.74 -29.33
N GLY A 69 6.47 -8.48 -28.82
CA GLY A 69 7.17 -9.56 -29.48
C GLY A 69 8.40 -9.96 -28.66
N ASP A 70 9.17 -10.93 -29.16
CA ASP A 70 10.42 -11.41 -28.55
C ASP A 70 10.34 -11.65 -27.05
N CYS A 71 9.20 -12.19 -26.60
CA CYS A 71 8.89 -12.36 -25.19
C CYS A 71 8.71 -13.84 -24.80
N LYS A 72 8.68 -14.10 -23.50
CA LYS A 72 8.44 -15.42 -22.91
C LYS A 72 7.17 -16.12 -23.43
N HIS A 73 6.10 -15.38 -23.76
CA HIS A 73 4.89 -15.96 -24.35
C HIS A 73 5.13 -16.57 -25.73
N VAL A 74 5.96 -15.93 -26.57
CA VAL A 74 6.31 -16.46 -27.91
C VAL A 74 7.11 -17.74 -27.76
N VAL A 75 8.07 -17.75 -26.83
CA VAL A 75 8.86 -18.95 -26.52
C VAL A 75 7.96 -20.07 -25.99
N ALA A 76 7.06 -19.78 -25.04
CA ALA A 76 6.13 -20.76 -24.48
C ALA A 76 5.27 -21.41 -25.57
N LEU A 77 4.73 -20.61 -26.49
CA LEU A 77 3.97 -21.10 -27.64
C LEU A 77 4.81 -21.97 -28.59
N LEU A 78 6.07 -21.59 -28.84
CA LEU A 78 7.00 -22.39 -29.65
C LEU A 78 7.36 -23.72 -28.98
N LEU A 79 7.57 -23.72 -27.66
CA LEU A 79 7.83 -24.94 -26.88
C LEU A 79 6.61 -25.87 -26.87
N PHE A 80 5.41 -25.30 -26.71
CA PHE A 80 4.15 -26.04 -26.86
C PHE A 80 4.06 -26.71 -28.23
N TYR A 81 4.33 -25.97 -29.30
CA TYR A 81 4.37 -26.54 -30.65
C TYR A 81 5.45 -27.60 -30.83
N LEU A 82 6.60 -27.50 -30.17
CA LEU A 82 7.66 -28.50 -30.29
C LEU A 82 7.34 -29.81 -29.57
N ARG A 83 6.74 -29.71 -28.38
CA ARG A 83 6.55 -30.83 -27.45
C ARG A 83 5.18 -31.48 -27.58
N GLU A 84 4.16 -30.72 -27.98
CA GLU A 84 2.76 -31.15 -28.02
C GLU A 84 2.13 -30.88 -29.40
N LYS A 85 2.84 -31.25 -30.48
CA LYS A 85 2.39 -31.02 -31.87
C LYS A 85 0.98 -31.48 -32.16
N ASP A 86 0.58 -32.59 -31.56
CA ASP A 86 -0.71 -33.25 -31.67
C ASP A 86 -1.85 -32.46 -31.02
N LYS A 87 -1.55 -31.57 -30.06
CA LYS A 87 -2.52 -30.63 -29.48
C LYS A 87 -2.64 -29.32 -30.27
N VAL A 88 -1.80 -29.10 -31.27
CA VAL A 88 -1.86 -27.90 -32.13
C VAL A 88 -2.87 -28.08 -33.24
N VAL A 89 -3.86 -27.19 -33.31
CA VAL A 89 -4.92 -27.25 -34.32
C VAL A 89 -4.39 -26.76 -35.67
N ASN A 90 -4.38 -27.64 -36.67
CA ASN A 90 -3.98 -27.26 -38.03
C ASN A 90 -5.18 -26.64 -38.80
N ILE A 91 -5.11 -25.34 -39.04
CA ILE A 91 -6.20 -24.55 -39.65
C ILE A 91 -6.53 -25.01 -41.08
N PRO A 92 -5.56 -25.24 -41.99
CA PRO A 92 -5.85 -25.79 -43.31
C PRO A 92 -6.62 -27.13 -43.24
N LYS A 93 -6.15 -28.08 -42.42
CA LYS A 93 -6.83 -29.37 -42.25
C LYS A 93 -8.22 -29.22 -41.62
N LEU A 94 -8.38 -28.31 -40.67
CA LEU A 94 -9.68 -28.01 -40.07
C LEU A 94 -10.63 -27.43 -41.11
N LYS A 95 -10.14 -26.50 -41.95
CA LYS A 95 -10.92 -25.91 -43.04
C LYS A 95 -11.41 -26.98 -44.02
N ASP A 96 -10.54 -27.91 -44.44
CA ASP A 96 -10.94 -28.99 -45.34
C ASP A 96 -12.05 -29.85 -44.73
N LYS A 97 -11.92 -30.24 -43.45
CA LYS A 97 -12.96 -30.98 -42.71
C LYS A 97 -14.27 -30.20 -42.56
N LEU A 98 -14.21 -28.87 -42.43
CA LEU A 98 -15.40 -28.02 -42.36
C LEU A 98 -16.07 -27.90 -43.73
N MET A 99 -15.31 -27.90 -44.83
CA MET A 99 -15.84 -27.84 -46.20
C MET A 99 -16.59 -29.12 -46.61
N GLU A 100 -16.28 -30.26 -45.97
CA GLU A 100 -16.97 -31.54 -46.18
C GLU A 100 -18.34 -31.62 -45.47
N LYS A 101 -18.66 -30.65 -44.61
CA LYS A 101 -19.90 -30.65 -43.82
C LYS A 101 -21.05 -29.95 -44.54
N SER A 102 -22.27 -30.42 -44.27
CA SER A 102 -23.47 -29.74 -44.73
C SER A 102 -23.63 -28.38 -44.05
N LYS A 103 -24.45 -27.51 -44.65
CA LYS A 103 -24.76 -26.20 -44.07
C LYS A 103 -25.40 -26.33 -42.68
N GLU A 104 -26.26 -27.32 -42.49
CA GLU A 104 -26.95 -27.60 -41.24
C GLU A 104 -25.96 -28.04 -40.15
N GLU A 105 -25.00 -28.91 -40.49
CA GLU A 105 -23.94 -29.34 -39.58
C GLU A 105 -23.00 -28.19 -39.19
N LEU A 106 -22.67 -27.30 -40.14
CA LEU A 106 -21.86 -26.12 -39.86
C LEU A 106 -22.58 -25.12 -38.96
N VAL A 107 -23.88 -24.89 -39.19
CA VAL A 107 -24.70 -24.03 -38.32
C VAL A 107 -24.74 -24.60 -36.90
N ASP A 108 -24.92 -25.91 -36.75
CA ASP A 108 -24.90 -26.57 -35.43
C ASP A 108 -23.53 -26.43 -34.74
N LEU A 109 -22.43 -26.62 -35.47
CA LEU A 109 -21.07 -26.41 -34.93
C LEU A 109 -20.81 -24.96 -34.51
N ILE A 110 -21.26 -23.98 -35.29
CA ILE A 110 -21.12 -22.55 -34.97
C ILE A 110 -21.97 -22.19 -33.74
N VAL A 111 -23.20 -22.69 -33.66
CA VAL A 111 -24.08 -22.50 -32.50
C VAL A 111 -23.44 -23.11 -31.25
N LYS A 112 -22.84 -24.29 -31.34
CA LYS A 112 -22.10 -24.94 -30.25
C LYS A 112 -20.87 -24.13 -29.81
N ALA A 113 -20.10 -23.59 -30.76
CA ALA A 113 -18.94 -22.75 -30.47
C ALA A 113 -19.31 -21.38 -29.84
N ILE A 114 -20.35 -20.71 -30.33
CA ILE A 114 -20.83 -19.41 -29.79
C ILE A 114 -21.38 -19.57 -28.37
N LYS A 115 -21.96 -20.73 -28.05
CA LYS A 115 -22.42 -21.06 -26.70
C LYS A 115 -21.28 -21.40 -25.72
N GLY A 116 -20.03 -21.33 -26.16
CA GLY A 116 -18.85 -21.57 -25.31
C GLY A 116 -18.77 -22.99 -24.77
N GLU A 117 -19.48 -23.93 -25.38
CA GLU A 117 -19.43 -25.32 -25.00
C GLU A 117 -18.15 -25.94 -25.58
N ASP A 118 -17.42 -26.72 -24.79
CA ASP A 118 -16.76 -27.90 -25.35
C ASP A 118 -17.81 -28.98 -25.65
N ILE A 119 -18.94 -28.64 -26.31
CA ILE A 119 -20.23 -29.39 -26.25
C ILE A 119 -20.73 -29.73 -24.81
N LEU A 120 -19.94 -29.47 -23.77
CA LEU A 120 -20.10 -29.99 -22.43
C LEU A 120 -19.95 -28.82 -21.47
N SER A 121 -21.06 -28.16 -21.13
CA SER A 121 -21.69 -28.40 -19.82
C SER A 121 -22.27 -27.21 -19.04
N LEU A 122 -22.21 -25.91 -19.42
CA LEU A 122 -22.48 -24.90 -18.36
C LEU A 122 -23.22 -23.59 -18.64
N ILE A 123 -23.55 -23.16 -19.86
CA ILE A 123 -24.13 -21.81 -20.04
C ILE A 123 -25.59 -21.83 -20.52
N GLN A 124 -26.41 -22.69 -19.93
CA GLN A 124 -27.86 -22.50 -19.83
C GLN A 124 -28.41 -23.11 -18.55
N HIS A 125 -28.20 -22.44 -17.42
CA HIS A 125 -29.19 -22.49 -16.34
C HIS A 125 -29.67 -21.08 -16.04
N SER A 126 -30.86 -20.79 -16.57
CA SER A 126 -31.80 -19.82 -16.05
C SER A 126 -31.86 -19.91 -14.52
N GLU A 127 -31.50 -18.83 -13.81
CA GLU A 127 -31.91 -18.46 -12.45
C GLU A 127 -31.87 -19.50 -11.30
N LYS A 128 -31.37 -20.73 -11.52
CA LYS A 128 -31.34 -21.82 -10.55
C LYS A 128 -29.90 -22.32 -10.34
N GLU A 129 -29.44 -22.15 -9.09
CA GLU A 129 -28.17 -22.59 -8.50
C GLU A 129 -26.89 -22.25 -9.28
N ILE A 130 -26.04 -21.40 -8.67
CA ILE A 130 -24.64 -21.34 -9.04
C ILE A 130 -24.01 -22.67 -8.67
N LYS A 131 -23.45 -23.36 -9.66
CA LYS A 131 -22.64 -24.56 -9.42
C LYS A 131 -21.19 -24.13 -9.22
N ILE A 132 -20.70 -24.20 -7.99
CA ILE A 132 -19.27 -23.94 -7.68
C ILE A 132 -18.33 -24.80 -8.52
N THR A 133 -18.75 -26.01 -8.90
CA THR A 133 -18.01 -26.85 -9.86
C THR A 133 -17.63 -26.13 -11.17
N SER A 134 -18.41 -25.14 -11.60
CA SER A 134 -18.09 -24.31 -12.77
C SER A 134 -16.90 -23.39 -12.51
N ILE A 135 -16.86 -22.80 -11.31
CA ILE A 135 -15.77 -21.94 -10.87
C ILE A 135 -14.52 -22.79 -10.66
N LEU A 136 -14.63 -23.93 -9.98
CA LEU A 136 -13.52 -24.86 -9.74
C LEU A 136 -12.84 -25.32 -11.04
N ARG A 137 -13.63 -25.64 -12.09
CA ARG A 137 -13.09 -25.99 -13.42
C ARG A 137 -12.23 -24.89 -14.05
N THR A 138 -12.40 -23.64 -13.63
CA THR A 138 -11.54 -22.54 -14.11
C THR A 138 -10.14 -22.68 -13.51
N PHE A 139 -10.05 -23.01 -12.22
CA PHE A 139 -8.78 -23.27 -11.53
C PHE A 139 -8.13 -24.59 -11.97
N GLU A 140 -8.92 -25.62 -12.27
CA GLU A 140 -8.41 -26.90 -12.81
C GLU A 140 -7.73 -26.77 -14.18
N ARG A 141 -7.94 -25.66 -14.90
CA ARG A 141 -7.27 -25.39 -16.19
C ARG A 141 -5.87 -24.81 -16.03
N GLY A 142 -5.46 -24.51 -14.80
CA GLY A 142 -4.18 -23.89 -14.48
C GLY A 142 -4.30 -22.39 -14.27
N ASN A 143 -3.24 -21.64 -14.61
CA ASN A 143 -3.10 -20.21 -14.33
C ASN A 143 -4.36 -19.37 -14.65
N VAL A 144 -4.87 -18.66 -13.64
CA VAL A 144 -6.06 -17.80 -13.73
C VAL A 144 -5.64 -16.34 -13.68
N ASP A 145 -6.03 -15.54 -14.67
CA ASP A 145 -5.66 -14.12 -14.75
C ASP A 145 -6.57 -13.20 -13.88
N GLU A 146 -6.09 -12.00 -13.58
CA GLU A 146 -6.77 -11.01 -12.73
C GLU A 146 -8.21 -10.69 -13.18
N MET A 147 -8.48 -10.59 -14.48
CA MET A 147 -9.83 -10.31 -14.98
C MET A 147 -10.77 -11.46 -14.66
N THR A 148 -10.28 -12.70 -14.75
CA THR A 148 -11.07 -13.88 -14.41
C THR A 148 -11.36 -13.91 -12.91
N VAL A 149 -10.40 -13.58 -12.05
CA VAL A 149 -10.60 -13.47 -10.60
C VAL A 149 -11.67 -12.42 -10.27
N GLN A 150 -11.60 -11.24 -10.88
CA GLN A 150 -12.59 -10.17 -10.71
C GLN A 150 -14.00 -10.62 -11.11
N ASN A 151 -14.13 -11.29 -12.28
CA ASN A 151 -15.43 -11.80 -12.73
C ASN A 151 -16.00 -12.86 -11.78
N ILE A 152 -15.17 -13.77 -11.25
CA ILE A 152 -15.61 -14.77 -10.28
C ILE A 152 -16.05 -14.09 -8.98
N ALA A 153 -15.29 -13.11 -8.50
CA ALA A 153 -15.64 -12.32 -7.31
C ALA A 153 -17.00 -11.63 -7.46
N GLU A 154 -17.25 -10.96 -8.59
CA GLU A 154 -18.55 -10.34 -8.90
C GLU A 154 -19.70 -11.36 -8.90
N VAL A 155 -19.48 -12.55 -9.48
CA VAL A 155 -20.46 -13.63 -9.46
C VAL A 155 -20.76 -14.06 -8.02
N ILE A 156 -19.74 -14.25 -7.18
CA ILE A 156 -19.95 -14.63 -5.77
C ILE A 156 -20.74 -13.54 -5.04
N ARG A 157 -20.37 -12.26 -5.18
CA ARG A 157 -21.08 -11.14 -4.52
C ARG A 157 -22.54 -11.04 -4.95
N ASN A 158 -22.82 -11.12 -6.25
CA ASN A 158 -24.17 -10.97 -6.80
C ASN A 158 -25.12 -12.11 -6.41
N PHE A 159 -24.57 -13.27 -6.08
CA PHE A 159 -25.35 -14.48 -5.85
C PHE A 159 -25.04 -15.16 -4.52
N LYS A 160 -24.35 -14.48 -3.60
CA LYS A 160 -23.93 -15.00 -2.28
C LYS A 160 -25.05 -15.71 -1.51
N HIS A 161 -26.28 -15.22 -1.54
CA HIS A 161 -27.42 -15.85 -0.89
C HIS A 161 -27.83 -17.21 -1.51
N LYS A 162 -27.47 -17.46 -2.78
CA LYS A 162 -27.77 -18.68 -3.53
C LYS A 162 -26.62 -19.70 -3.51
N ILE A 163 -25.44 -19.33 -3.02
CA ILE A 163 -24.30 -20.24 -2.89
C ILE A 163 -24.38 -20.90 -1.52
N SER A 164 -24.23 -22.22 -1.44
CA SER A 164 -24.26 -22.91 -0.15
C SER A 164 -22.99 -22.63 0.67
N LYS A 165 -23.06 -22.85 1.99
CA LYS A 165 -21.88 -22.74 2.85
C LYS A 165 -20.79 -23.74 2.45
N GLU A 166 -21.18 -24.99 2.18
CA GLU A 166 -20.27 -26.06 1.78
C GLU A 166 -19.55 -25.75 0.45
N ASP A 167 -20.28 -25.17 -0.50
CA ASP A 167 -19.77 -24.70 -1.77
C ASP A 167 -18.69 -23.62 -1.61
N LEU A 168 -18.91 -22.65 -0.72
CA LEU A 168 -17.91 -21.61 -0.40
C LEU A 168 -16.66 -22.22 0.23
N PHE A 169 -16.82 -23.16 1.16
CA PHE A 169 -15.70 -23.88 1.76
C PHE A 169 -14.91 -24.71 0.75
N THR A 170 -15.60 -25.46 -0.10
CA THR A 170 -14.96 -26.27 -1.15
C THR A 170 -14.16 -25.37 -2.09
N LEU A 171 -14.71 -24.21 -2.46
CA LEU A 171 -14.00 -23.23 -3.26
C LEU A 171 -12.76 -22.70 -2.53
N LEU A 172 -12.93 -22.25 -1.29
CA LEU A 172 -11.85 -21.69 -0.47
C LEU A 172 -10.70 -22.69 -0.28
N GLU A 173 -11.01 -23.94 0.09
CA GLU A 173 -10.03 -25.02 0.22
C GLU A 173 -9.25 -25.24 -1.08
N LYS A 174 -9.95 -25.32 -2.21
CA LYS A 174 -9.29 -25.49 -3.51
C LYS A 174 -8.35 -24.34 -3.81
N ILE A 175 -8.81 -23.10 -3.65
CA ILE A 175 -8.05 -21.94 -4.10
C ILE A 175 -6.92 -21.54 -3.13
N THR A 176 -6.97 -21.99 -1.89
CA THR A 176 -5.88 -21.77 -0.92
C THR A 176 -4.88 -22.92 -0.99
N LEU A 177 -5.34 -24.16 -0.87
CA LEU A 177 -4.45 -25.32 -0.63
C LEU A 177 -3.84 -25.89 -1.91
N GLU A 178 -4.45 -25.63 -3.07
CA GLU A 178 -3.96 -26.11 -4.37
C GLU A 178 -3.53 -24.94 -5.27
N CYS A 179 -3.11 -23.82 -4.67
CA CYS A 179 -2.87 -22.59 -5.42
C CYS A 179 -1.75 -22.68 -6.45
N GLU A 180 -0.74 -23.51 -6.18
CA GLU A 180 0.41 -23.71 -7.06
C GLU A 180 -0.01 -24.18 -8.46
N ASP A 181 -1.07 -24.99 -8.53
CA ASP A 181 -1.59 -25.52 -9.79
C ASP A 181 -2.09 -24.41 -10.73
N PHE A 182 -2.42 -23.24 -10.20
CA PHE A 182 -2.91 -22.09 -10.96
C PHE A 182 -2.17 -20.78 -10.67
N GLY A 183 -0.94 -20.87 -10.15
CA GLY A 183 0.00 -19.74 -10.01
C GLY A 183 -0.27 -18.82 -8.81
N CYS A 184 -1.07 -19.26 -7.84
CA CYS A 184 -1.33 -18.57 -6.58
C CYS A 184 -1.68 -17.08 -6.72
N PHE A 185 -2.34 -16.68 -7.81
CA PHE A 185 -2.72 -15.28 -8.07
C PHE A 185 -1.54 -14.29 -8.14
N TYR A 186 -0.33 -14.75 -8.46
CA TYR A 186 0.86 -13.90 -8.50
C TYR A 186 1.10 -13.26 -9.88
N ASP A 187 1.33 -11.94 -9.89
CA ASP A 187 1.68 -11.16 -11.08
C ASP A 187 3.19 -10.88 -11.12
N ASP A 188 3.88 -11.55 -12.05
CA ASP A 188 5.35 -11.45 -12.20
C ASP A 188 5.85 -10.10 -12.76
N TYR A 189 4.98 -9.21 -13.20
CA TYR A 189 5.36 -7.86 -13.63
C TYR A 189 5.17 -6.82 -12.52
N ARG A 190 4.15 -7.00 -11.69
CA ARG A 190 3.86 -6.08 -10.58
C ARG A 190 4.53 -6.49 -9.28
N ASP A 191 4.95 -7.75 -9.18
CA ASP A 191 5.39 -8.36 -7.92
C ASP A 191 4.28 -8.21 -6.86
N ASP A 192 3.04 -8.47 -7.28
CA ASP A 192 1.83 -8.38 -6.46
C ASP A 192 0.97 -9.66 -6.57
N TYR A 193 0.05 -9.80 -5.63
CA TYR A 193 -1.00 -10.80 -5.67
C TYR A 193 -2.34 -10.11 -5.98
N TYR A 194 -3.16 -10.72 -6.83
CA TYR A 194 -4.47 -10.20 -7.22
C TYR A 194 -5.64 -11.06 -6.71
N ASN A 195 -5.42 -11.81 -5.62
CA ASN A 195 -6.40 -12.69 -4.96
C ASN A 195 -7.49 -11.91 -4.21
N GLU A 196 -7.18 -10.70 -3.72
CA GLU A 196 -8.01 -9.89 -2.81
C GLU A 196 -9.51 -9.88 -3.17
N PRO A 197 -9.94 -9.51 -4.40
CA PRO A 197 -11.36 -9.42 -4.73
C PRO A 197 -12.13 -10.73 -4.51
N LEU A 198 -11.48 -11.87 -4.76
CA LEU A 198 -12.11 -13.18 -4.66
C LEU A 198 -12.24 -13.62 -3.20
N PHE A 199 -11.19 -13.46 -2.40
CA PHE A 199 -11.19 -13.84 -0.99
C PHE A 199 -12.13 -12.95 -0.17
N GLU A 200 -12.17 -11.64 -0.48
CA GLU A 200 -13.18 -10.73 0.08
C GLU A 200 -14.60 -11.19 -0.26
N ALA A 201 -14.88 -11.50 -1.54
CA ALA A 201 -16.21 -11.93 -1.96
C ALA A 201 -16.66 -13.23 -1.27
N ILE A 202 -15.73 -14.18 -1.06
CA ILE A 202 -16.00 -15.41 -0.30
C ILE A 202 -16.27 -15.06 1.17
N GLY A 203 -15.45 -14.19 1.78
CA GLY A 203 -15.65 -13.71 3.14
C GLY A 203 -17.02 -13.04 3.33
N GLU A 204 -17.39 -12.12 2.43
CA GLU A 204 -18.70 -11.45 2.40
C GLU A 204 -19.86 -12.44 2.30
N ALA A 205 -19.69 -13.50 1.51
CA ALA A 205 -20.71 -14.54 1.39
C ALA A 205 -20.80 -15.42 2.64
N LEU A 206 -19.67 -15.75 3.28
CA LEU A 206 -19.60 -16.58 4.49
C LEU A 206 -20.17 -15.87 5.72
N VAL A 207 -19.94 -14.57 5.89
CA VAL A 207 -20.51 -13.80 7.03
C VAL A 207 -22.04 -13.71 7.01
N GLU A 208 -22.66 -13.99 5.87
CA GLU A 208 -24.13 -14.09 5.72
C GLU A 208 -24.66 -15.50 5.96
N LYS A 209 -23.79 -16.49 6.21
CA LYS A 209 -24.18 -17.85 6.55
C LYS A 209 -24.23 -18.03 8.06
N ASP A 210 -25.05 -18.98 8.50
CA ASP A 210 -25.03 -19.48 9.86
C ASP A 210 -23.77 -20.36 10.05
N LEU A 211 -22.66 -19.70 10.37
CA LEU A 211 -21.40 -20.35 10.71
C LEU A 211 -21.49 -20.96 12.12
N THR A 212 -21.05 -22.20 12.23
CA THR A 212 -20.96 -22.99 13.46
C THR A 212 -19.52 -23.06 13.94
N GLN A 213 -19.29 -23.58 15.14
CA GLN A 213 -17.93 -23.76 15.64
C GLN A 213 -17.09 -24.71 14.77
N GLU A 214 -17.71 -25.73 14.18
CA GLU A 214 -17.06 -26.66 13.25
C GLU A 214 -16.61 -25.95 11.96
N ASP A 215 -17.42 -25.01 11.46
CA ASP A 215 -17.05 -24.19 10.31
C ASP A 215 -15.83 -23.31 10.61
N ILE A 216 -15.75 -22.76 11.83
CA ILE A 216 -14.60 -21.96 12.26
C ILE A 216 -13.35 -22.81 12.43
N GLU A 217 -13.47 -24.04 12.96
CA GLU A 217 -12.36 -24.98 13.05
C GLU A 217 -11.86 -25.39 11.65
N ARG A 218 -12.76 -25.53 10.68
CA ARG A 218 -12.42 -25.77 9.27
C ARG A 218 -11.69 -24.56 8.67
N LEU A 219 -12.19 -23.34 8.86
CA LEU A 219 -11.51 -22.11 8.43
C LEU A 219 -10.12 -21.99 9.03
N GLY A 220 -9.97 -22.26 10.33
CA GLY A 220 -8.68 -22.22 11.02
C GLY A 220 -7.66 -23.15 10.36
N LYS A 221 -8.05 -24.38 10.03
CA LYS A 221 -7.18 -25.32 9.31
C LYS A 221 -6.75 -24.82 7.93
N ILE A 222 -7.66 -24.18 7.20
CA ILE A 222 -7.35 -23.62 5.87
C ILE A 222 -6.33 -22.48 6.01
N ILE A 223 -6.54 -21.58 6.98
CA ILE A 223 -5.64 -20.45 7.26
C ILE A 223 -4.28 -20.95 7.72
N ASP A 224 -4.23 -21.94 8.62
CA ASP A 224 -2.98 -22.51 9.13
C ASP A 224 -2.15 -23.22 8.04
N GLN A 225 -2.81 -23.65 6.95
CA GLN A 225 -2.19 -24.31 5.80
C GLN A 225 -1.93 -23.36 4.63
N ASP A 226 -2.27 -22.09 4.76
CA ASP A 226 -2.09 -21.07 3.72
C ASP A 226 -0.63 -20.60 3.69
N GLU A 227 0.20 -21.29 2.91
CA GLU A 227 1.63 -20.99 2.77
C GLU A 227 1.92 -19.65 2.05
N TYR A 228 0.91 -19.07 1.40
CA TYR A 228 1.02 -17.90 0.53
C TYR A 228 0.27 -16.66 1.07
N GLU A 229 -0.25 -16.74 2.30
CA GLU A 229 -1.00 -15.67 2.98
C GLU A 229 -2.22 -15.13 2.17
N LEU A 230 -2.79 -15.97 1.30
CA LEU A 230 -3.91 -15.62 0.42
C LEU A 230 -5.21 -15.31 1.15
N THR A 231 -5.37 -15.79 2.39
CA THR A 231 -6.58 -15.66 3.21
C THR A 231 -6.69 -14.34 3.96
N THR A 232 -5.65 -13.50 3.95
CA THR A 232 -5.64 -12.18 4.61
C THR A 232 -6.87 -11.32 4.25
N PRO A 233 -7.27 -11.18 2.97
CA PRO A 233 -8.45 -10.39 2.62
C PRO A 233 -9.77 -10.95 3.16
N LEU A 234 -9.87 -12.29 3.31
CA LEU A 234 -11.02 -12.92 3.95
C LEU A 234 -11.06 -12.59 5.45
N LEU A 235 -9.90 -12.59 6.12
CA LEU A 235 -9.78 -12.21 7.53
C LEU A 235 -10.18 -10.75 7.75
N ASP A 236 -9.81 -9.83 6.85
CA ASP A 236 -10.20 -8.42 6.95
C ASP A 236 -11.73 -8.23 6.91
N VAL A 237 -12.45 -9.01 6.10
CA VAL A 237 -13.92 -9.03 6.11
C VAL A 237 -14.46 -9.54 7.44
N PHE A 238 -13.83 -10.57 8.01
CA PHE A 238 -14.24 -11.14 9.30
C PHE A 238 -13.99 -10.19 10.46
N VAL A 239 -12.83 -9.51 10.47
CA VAL A 239 -12.48 -8.45 11.43
C VAL A 239 -13.52 -7.34 11.35
N SER A 240 -13.76 -6.80 10.15
CA SER A 240 -14.75 -5.75 9.92
C SER A 240 -16.15 -6.14 10.40
N LYS A 241 -16.55 -7.41 10.27
CA LYS A 241 -17.83 -7.90 10.80
C LYS A 241 -17.81 -8.07 12.31
N ALA A 242 -16.71 -8.59 12.88
CA ALA A 242 -16.53 -8.82 14.31
C ALA A 242 -16.50 -7.52 15.12
N GLU A 243 -15.89 -6.45 14.59
CA GLU A 243 -15.90 -5.10 15.19
C GLU A 243 -17.31 -4.57 15.48
N ARG A 244 -18.29 -4.95 14.64
CA ARG A 244 -19.69 -4.47 14.71
C ARG A 244 -20.64 -5.47 15.36
N ASP A 245 -20.19 -6.70 15.61
CA ASP A 245 -21.02 -7.81 16.08
C ASP A 245 -20.26 -8.68 17.10
N PRO A 246 -20.38 -8.36 18.41
CA PRO A 246 -19.67 -9.08 19.47
C PRO A 246 -19.98 -10.59 19.52
N LYS A 247 -21.16 -11.01 19.04
CA LYS A 247 -21.49 -12.44 18.95
C LYS A 247 -20.69 -13.11 17.84
N PHE A 248 -20.58 -12.46 16.69
CA PHE A 248 -19.73 -12.92 15.60
C PHE A 248 -18.26 -12.95 16.03
N PHE A 249 -17.77 -11.91 16.70
CA PHE A 249 -16.41 -11.92 17.28
C PHE A 249 -16.18 -13.14 18.18
N THR A 250 -17.11 -13.44 19.09
CA THR A 250 -16.99 -14.60 20.00
C THR A 250 -16.83 -15.92 19.24
N LEU A 251 -17.51 -16.05 18.10
CA LEU A 251 -17.44 -17.21 17.22
C LEU A 251 -16.09 -17.31 16.49
N VAL A 252 -15.60 -16.21 15.92
CA VAL A 252 -14.42 -16.22 15.04
C VAL A 252 -13.08 -15.90 15.74
N LYS A 253 -13.09 -15.42 16.99
CA LYS A 253 -11.87 -14.91 17.65
C LYS A 253 -10.66 -15.86 17.56
N LYS A 254 -10.86 -17.17 17.61
CA LYS A 254 -9.76 -18.15 17.58
C LYS A 254 -8.97 -18.16 16.27
N ILE A 255 -9.56 -17.73 15.16
CA ILE A 255 -8.91 -17.68 13.84
C ILE A 255 -8.41 -16.28 13.49
N LEU A 256 -8.69 -15.27 14.32
CA LEU A 256 -8.22 -13.92 14.10
C LEU A 256 -6.81 -13.74 14.68
N PRO A 257 -5.91 -13.06 13.94
CA PRO A 257 -4.60 -12.67 14.49
C PRO A 257 -4.75 -11.87 15.80
N PHE A 258 -3.77 -12.01 16.69
CA PHE A 258 -3.84 -11.48 18.06
C PHE A 258 -4.12 -9.96 18.08
N GLY A 259 -3.40 -9.17 17.28
CA GLY A 259 -3.58 -7.72 17.21
C GLY A 259 -5.01 -7.31 16.84
N TYR A 260 -5.62 -7.96 15.84
CA TYR A 260 -7.02 -7.68 15.49
C TYR A 260 -7.98 -8.03 16.61
N ARG A 261 -7.77 -9.17 17.30
CA ARG A 261 -8.62 -9.53 18.45
C ARG A 261 -8.52 -8.50 19.56
N MET A 262 -7.30 -8.07 19.88
CA MET A 262 -7.05 -7.10 20.95
C MET A 262 -7.75 -5.77 20.64
N ASN A 263 -7.60 -5.26 19.42
CA ASN A 263 -8.27 -4.02 18.99
C ASN A 263 -9.79 -4.12 19.13
N ILE A 264 -10.39 -5.22 18.63
CA ILE A 264 -11.84 -5.44 18.76
C ILE A 264 -12.25 -5.46 20.24
N VAL A 265 -11.51 -6.16 21.10
CA VAL A 265 -11.78 -6.26 22.54
C VAL A 265 -11.71 -4.90 23.24
N VAL A 266 -10.68 -4.09 22.91
CA VAL A 266 -10.48 -2.76 23.49
C VAL A 266 -11.57 -1.79 23.04
N GLU A 267 -11.80 -1.69 21.73
CA GLU A 267 -12.79 -0.76 21.16
C GLU A 267 -14.22 -1.08 21.61
N ASN A 268 -14.57 -2.37 21.69
CA ASN A 268 -15.89 -2.81 22.15
C ASN A 268 -15.98 -2.95 23.68
N LYS A 269 -14.93 -2.59 24.43
CA LYS A 269 -14.88 -2.64 25.90
C LYS A 269 -15.27 -4.01 26.46
N MET A 270 -14.75 -5.08 25.88
CA MET A 270 -15.05 -6.47 26.27
C MET A 270 -14.22 -6.90 27.48
N TYR A 271 -14.57 -6.41 28.68
CA TYR A 271 -13.78 -6.57 29.90
C TYR A 271 -13.37 -8.02 30.24
N ASP A 272 -14.25 -8.99 30.06
CA ASP A 272 -13.94 -10.38 30.41
C ASP A 272 -12.99 -11.02 29.40
N GLU A 273 -13.09 -10.67 28.11
CA GLU A 273 -12.12 -11.11 27.10
C GLU A 273 -10.76 -10.45 27.31
N ALA A 274 -10.74 -9.17 27.67
CA ALA A 274 -9.50 -8.46 28.01
C ALA A 274 -8.77 -9.10 29.20
N LYS A 275 -9.51 -9.53 30.24
CA LYS A 275 -8.94 -10.29 31.37
C LYS A 275 -8.34 -11.63 30.92
N ASN A 276 -9.03 -12.37 30.04
CA ASN A 276 -8.51 -13.63 29.53
C ASN A 276 -7.24 -13.42 28.70
N MET A 277 -7.18 -12.37 27.88
CA MET A 277 -5.99 -12.03 27.08
C MET A 277 -4.77 -11.68 27.93
N LEU A 278 -4.97 -11.08 29.12
CA LEU A 278 -3.88 -10.77 30.05
C LEU A 278 -3.22 -12.01 30.68
N GLU A 279 -3.84 -13.18 30.56
CA GLU A 279 -3.25 -14.45 30.99
C GLU A 279 -2.31 -15.05 29.93
N ASP A 280 -2.28 -14.48 28.73
CA ASP A 280 -1.37 -14.89 27.67
C ASP A 280 0.09 -14.60 28.05
N LYS A 281 0.96 -15.58 27.84
CA LYS A 281 2.38 -15.51 28.25
C LYS A 281 3.23 -14.76 27.25
N ASP A 282 2.78 -14.68 26.01
CA ASP A 282 3.54 -14.07 24.91
C ASP A 282 3.15 -12.60 24.69
N LEU A 283 2.29 -12.05 25.57
CA LEU A 283 1.84 -10.66 25.55
C LEU A 283 3.00 -9.70 25.80
N ASP A 284 3.20 -8.76 24.87
CA ASP A 284 4.21 -7.73 25.06
C ASP A 284 3.76 -6.65 26.07
N LEU A 285 4.70 -5.79 26.49
CA LEU A 285 4.41 -4.77 27.50
C LEU A 285 3.39 -3.73 27.00
N SER A 286 3.42 -3.36 25.72
CA SER A 286 2.52 -2.37 25.13
C SER A 286 1.10 -2.91 25.06
N GLU A 287 0.93 -4.14 24.55
CA GLU A 287 -0.35 -4.85 24.49
C GLU A 287 -0.96 -5.01 25.90
N LYS A 288 -0.10 -5.32 26.88
CA LYS A 288 -0.50 -5.39 28.28
C LYS A 288 -0.99 -4.05 28.82
N MET A 289 -0.36 -2.93 28.45
CA MET A 289 -0.81 -1.61 28.88
C MET A 289 -2.18 -1.28 28.32
N GLU A 290 -2.43 -1.54 27.04
CA GLU A 290 -3.74 -1.32 26.40
C GLU A 290 -4.85 -2.13 27.07
N LEU A 291 -4.61 -3.42 27.32
CA LEU A 291 -5.59 -4.26 28.03
C LEU A 291 -5.83 -3.78 29.47
N LEU A 292 -4.77 -3.41 30.21
CA LEU A 292 -4.90 -2.89 31.57
C LEU A 292 -5.58 -1.52 31.60
N LYS A 293 -5.35 -0.65 30.61
CA LYS A 293 -6.04 0.63 30.45
C LYS A 293 -7.55 0.45 30.40
N LEU A 294 -8.03 -0.65 29.81
CA LEU A 294 -9.44 -1.01 29.82
C LEU A 294 -9.91 -1.60 31.16
N ILE A 295 -9.17 -2.54 31.75
CA ILE A 295 -9.68 -3.38 32.87
C ILE A 295 -9.30 -2.90 34.29
N ASP A 296 -8.13 -2.32 34.45
CA ASP A 296 -7.52 -1.94 35.73
C ASP A 296 -6.54 -0.78 35.50
N PRO A 297 -7.05 0.45 35.29
CA PRO A 297 -6.22 1.61 35.00
C PRO A 297 -5.24 1.95 36.12
N GLU A 298 -5.54 1.62 37.38
CA GLU A 298 -4.63 1.85 38.50
C GLU A 298 -3.40 0.96 38.37
N LYS A 299 -3.57 -0.32 38.05
CA LYS A 299 -2.47 -1.24 37.80
C LYS A 299 -1.70 -0.88 36.53
N MET A 300 -2.39 -0.42 35.48
CA MET A 300 -1.76 0.13 34.28
C MET A 300 -0.80 1.26 34.66
N LEU A 301 -1.29 2.27 35.40
CA LEU A 301 -0.50 3.43 35.83
C LEU A 301 0.69 3.04 36.72
N GLN A 302 0.50 2.08 37.64
CA GLN A 302 1.58 1.57 38.49
C GLN A 302 2.70 0.92 37.64
N LEU A 303 2.32 0.09 36.68
CA LEU A 303 3.27 -0.59 35.80
C LEU A 303 3.94 0.42 34.86
N ALA A 304 3.19 1.35 34.27
CA ALA A 304 3.74 2.39 33.42
C ALA A 304 4.75 3.28 34.18
N GLU A 305 4.52 3.57 35.46
CA GLU A 305 5.49 4.28 36.32
C GLU A 305 6.75 3.44 36.58
N GLU A 306 6.59 2.16 36.89
CA GLU A 306 7.71 1.25 37.14
C GLU A 306 8.65 1.16 35.91
N TYR A 307 8.06 1.08 34.71
CA TYR A 307 8.79 0.98 33.44
C TYR A 307 9.10 2.34 32.80
N LYS A 308 8.72 3.46 33.46
CA LYS A 308 8.89 4.83 32.97
C LYS A 308 8.28 5.08 31.58
N MET A 309 7.11 4.50 31.31
CA MET A 309 6.33 4.71 30.09
C MET A 309 5.44 5.95 30.26
N TYR A 310 6.07 7.13 30.31
CA TYR A 310 5.36 8.36 30.67
C TYR A 310 4.42 8.86 29.57
N ASP A 311 4.66 8.50 28.31
CA ASP A 311 3.76 8.73 27.18
C ASP A 311 2.37 8.11 27.42
N ILE A 312 2.32 6.84 27.82
CA ILE A 312 1.07 6.13 28.15
C ILE A 312 0.34 6.80 29.32
N ILE A 313 1.10 7.22 30.34
CA ILE A 313 0.52 7.90 31.52
C ILE A 313 -0.08 9.25 31.14
N VAL A 314 0.64 10.04 30.34
CA VAL A 314 0.18 11.36 29.87
C VAL A 314 -1.06 11.18 28.99
N GLU A 315 -1.04 10.24 28.05
CA GLU A 315 -2.18 9.91 27.20
C GLU A 315 -3.41 9.59 28.03
N TYR A 316 -3.28 8.66 28.99
CA TYR A 316 -4.39 8.25 29.85
C TYR A 316 -5.02 9.44 30.60
N PHE A 317 -4.21 10.33 31.17
CA PHE A 317 -4.74 11.49 31.90
C PHE A 317 -5.34 12.55 30.97
N ILE A 318 -4.86 12.68 29.73
CA ILE A 318 -5.49 13.54 28.73
C ILE A 318 -6.86 12.98 28.33
N GLU A 319 -6.95 11.69 28.00
CA GLU A 319 -8.21 11.03 27.61
C GLU A 319 -9.27 11.03 28.71
N THR A 320 -8.84 10.89 29.97
CA THR A 320 -9.72 10.93 31.15
C THR A 320 -9.99 12.34 31.66
N ASN A 321 -9.45 13.37 31.00
CA ASN A 321 -9.61 14.78 31.33
C ASN A 321 -9.02 15.19 32.70
N ASP A 322 -8.07 14.43 33.25
CA ASP A 322 -7.26 14.80 34.43
C ASP A 322 -6.02 15.59 34.00
N TYR A 323 -6.27 16.78 33.43
CA TYR A 323 -5.23 17.61 32.83
C TYR A 323 -4.15 18.05 33.81
N GLU A 324 -4.47 18.18 35.10
CA GLU A 324 -3.48 18.56 36.12
C GLU A 324 -2.45 17.45 36.33
N LYS A 325 -2.88 16.17 36.35
CA LYS A 325 -1.93 15.06 36.37
C LYS A 325 -1.15 14.94 35.06
N ALA A 326 -1.79 15.11 33.91
CA ALA A 326 -1.08 15.10 32.63
C ALA A 326 0.05 16.15 32.62
N LYS A 327 -0.23 17.40 33.03
CA LYS A 327 0.77 18.46 33.19
C LYS A 327 1.89 18.08 34.17
N MET A 328 1.53 17.52 35.32
CA MET A 328 2.50 17.06 36.33
C MET A 328 3.48 16.04 35.74
N TYR A 329 2.98 15.07 34.97
CA TYR A 329 3.82 14.07 34.31
C TYR A 329 4.69 14.69 33.22
N ILE A 330 4.16 15.57 32.37
CA ILE A 330 4.98 16.29 31.37
C ILE A 330 6.13 17.05 32.06
N LYS A 331 5.84 17.76 33.17
CA LYS A 331 6.87 18.44 33.96
C LYS A 331 7.91 17.46 34.52
N ARG A 332 7.49 16.26 34.95
CA ARG A 332 8.39 15.21 35.45
C ARG A 332 9.30 14.65 34.36
N ILE A 333 8.76 14.36 33.17
CA ILE A 333 9.52 13.87 32.00
C ILE A 333 10.65 14.86 31.64
N ILE A 334 10.33 16.16 31.65
CA ILE A 334 11.28 17.24 31.42
C ILE A 334 12.35 17.28 32.53
N ASN A 335 11.94 17.15 33.79
CA ASN A 335 12.88 17.14 34.92
C ASN A 335 13.81 15.91 34.94
N GLU A 336 13.35 14.78 34.40
CA GLU A 336 14.14 13.56 34.23
C GLU A 336 14.95 13.54 32.92
N ASP A 337 14.94 14.63 32.14
CA ASP A 337 15.64 14.80 30.86
C ASP A 337 15.36 13.68 29.83
N LYS A 338 14.10 13.27 29.73
CA LYS A 338 13.65 12.22 28.82
C LYS A 338 13.36 12.76 27.43
N ARG A 339 14.42 13.14 26.70
CA ARG A 339 14.34 13.83 25.41
C ARG A 339 13.36 13.21 24.41
N GLU A 340 13.49 11.92 24.11
CA GLU A 340 12.65 11.26 23.10
C GLU A 340 11.17 11.27 23.48
N GLU A 341 10.86 11.06 24.77
CA GLU A 341 9.50 11.07 25.30
C GLU A 341 8.88 12.48 25.24
N VAL A 342 9.65 13.53 25.54
CA VAL A 342 9.20 14.92 25.38
C VAL A 342 8.84 15.22 23.93
N LEU A 343 9.68 14.79 22.97
CA LEU A 343 9.43 15.01 21.54
C LEU A 343 8.22 14.23 21.04
N HIS A 344 8.02 13.01 21.53
CA HIS A 344 6.84 12.21 21.24
C HIS A 344 5.57 12.90 21.74
N ILE A 345 5.56 13.36 23.00
CA ILE A 345 4.43 14.08 23.61
C ILE A 345 4.10 15.37 22.85
N ILE A 346 5.11 16.14 22.44
CA ILE A 346 4.87 17.35 21.64
C ILE A 346 4.24 17.01 20.30
N SER A 347 4.66 15.92 19.66
CA SER A 347 4.16 15.53 18.35
C SER A 347 2.69 15.11 18.41
N ASN A 348 2.28 14.41 19.46
CA ASN A 348 0.93 13.88 19.60
C ASN A 348 -0.04 14.82 20.35
N TYR A 349 0.45 15.62 21.29
CA TYR A 349 -0.38 16.41 22.22
C TYR A 349 -0.07 17.92 22.21
N LEU A 350 0.44 18.46 21.08
CA LEU A 350 0.69 19.89 20.93
C LEU A 350 -0.53 20.76 21.27
N SER A 351 -1.72 20.36 20.79
CA SER A 351 -2.96 21.11 21.03
C SER A 351 -3.31 21.22 22.51
N PHE A 352 -3.04 20.17 23.29
CA PHE A 352 -3.19 20.17 24.74
C PHE A 352 -2.18 21.11 25.40
N ILE A 353 -0.91 21.05 25.00
CA ILE A 353 0.16 21.93 25.53
C ILE A 353 -0.18 23.40 25.29
N LEU A 354 -0.70 23.73 24.10
CA LEU A 354 -1.06 25.10 23.72
C LEU A 354 -2.26 25.67 24.51
N GLN A 355 -3.03 24.85 25.23
CA GLN A 355 -4.10 25.35 26.10
C GLN A 355 -3.57 25.95 27.42
N ASP A 356 -2.33 25.66 27.79
CA ASP A 356 -1.70 26.14 29.01
C ASP A 356 -0.39 26.87 28.69
N ARG A 357 -0.40 28.19 28.87
CA ARG A 357 0.76 29.04 28.61
C ARG A 357 1.94 28.73 29.53
N GLU A 358 1.69 28.36 30.79
CA GLU A 358 2.75 28.00 31.73
C GLU A 358 3.43 26.71 31.28
N LEU A 359 2.65 25.70 30.90
CA LEU A 359 3.20 24.46 30.36
C LEU A 359 3.96 24.70 29.05
N SER A 360 3.40 25.49 28.15
CA SER A 360 4.06 25.88 26.89
C SER A 360 5.41 26.54 27.14
N ASN A 361 5.51 27.44 28.13
CA ASN A 361 6.77 28.06 28.53
C ASN A 361 7.79 27.03 29.04
N ILE A 362 7.37 26.07 29.86
CA ILE A 362 8.24 25.03 30.41
C ILE A 362 8.78 24.14 29.28
N VAL A 363 7.90 23.69 28.38
CA VAL A 363 8.28 22.86 27.23
C VAL A 363 9.20 23.62 26.28
N ALA A 364 8.86 24.87 25.93
CA ALA A 364 9.69 25.69 25.05
C ALA A 364 11.08 25.95 25.65
N LYS A 365 11.16 26.23 26.95
CA LYS A 365 12.45 26.39 27.64
C LYS A 365 13.29 25.12 27.53
N TYR A 366 12.71 23.95 27.84
CA TYR A 366 13.42 22.68 27.71
C TYR A 366 13.93 22.44 26.27
N LEU A 367 13.08 22.69 25.27
CA LEU A 367 13.45 22.55 23.86
C LEU A 367 14.59 23.49 23.45
N LEU A 368 14.60 24.73 23.94
CA LEU A 368 15.70 25.68 23.73
C LEU A 368 17.00 25.18 24.36
N ASP A 369 16.92 24.63 25.58
CA ASP A 369 18.07 24.11 26.33
C ASP A 369 18.71 22.91 25.60
N ILE A 370 17.91 22.04 24.99
CA ILE A 370 18.41 20.90 24.18
C ILE A 370 18.69 21.25 22.71
N GLY A 371 18.51 22.51 22.30
CA GLY A 371 18.78 22.99 20.94
C GLY A 371 17.75 22.56 19.88
N ASN A 372 16.54 22.14 20.27
CA ASN A 372 15.48 21.79 19.33
C ASN A 372 14.66 23.02 18.91
N ILE A 373 15.29 23.89 18.12
CA ILE A 373 14.75 25.18 17.66
C ILE A 373 13.51 25.00 16.78
N PHE A 374 13.44 23.91 16.00
CA PHE A 374 12.29 23.66 15.13
C PHE A 374 11.01 23.38 15.92
N SER A 375 11.06 22.54 16.96
CA SER A 375 9.88 22.25 17.79
C SER A 375 9.39 23.47 18.57
N VAL A 376 10.28 24.40 18.94
CA VAL A 376 9.88 25.66 19.60
C VAL A 376 9.00 26.54 18.69
N SER A 377 9.19 26.50 17.36
CA SER A 377 8.36 27.27 16.42
C SER A 377 6.86 26.99 16.59
N LYS A 378 6.51 25.73 16.90
CA LYS A 378 5.13 25.28 17.11
C LYS A 378 4.48 25.87 18.37
N LEU A 379 5.29 26.34 19.32
CA LEU A 379 4.87 26.94 20.59
C LEU A 379 4.96 28.47 20.57
N TYR A 380 5.54 29.08 19.54
CA TYR A 380 5.93 30.50 19.51
C TYR A 380 4.80 31.47 19.90
N ASN A 381 3.58 31.21 19.42
CA ASN A 381 2.43 32.07 19.70
C ASN A 381 1.89 31.94 21.14
N ASN A 382 2.30 30.90 21.87
CA ASN A 382 1.80 30.58 23.21
C ASN A 382 2.89 30.60 24.29
N ILE A 383 3.99 31.32 24.05
CA ILE A 383 5.06 31.51 25.05
C ILE A 383 5.18 32.97 25.48
N ASP A 384 5.91 33.22 26.57
CA ASP A 384 6.19 34.57 27.06
C ASP A 384 7.23 35.31 26.21
N ASP A 385 7.25 36.63 26.35
CA ASP A 385 8.15 37.50 25.58
C ASP A 385 9.62 37.21 25.84
N LYS A 386 9.97 36.80 27.07
CA LYS A 386 11.36 36.47 27.41
C LYS A 386 11.84 35.23 26.65
N LEU A 387 11.01 34.21 26.54
CA LEU A 387 11.32 33.00 25.76
C LEU A 387 11.31 33.27 24.26
N LYS A 388 10.42 34.14 23.76
CA LYS A 388 10.47 34.59 22.36
C LYS A 388 11.79 35.27 22.02
N ASP A 389 12.31 36.11 22.92
CA ASP A 389 13.59 36.78 22.71
C ASP A 389 14.76 35.79 22.72
N ILE A 390 14.77 34.84 23.65
CA ILE A 390 15.79 33.77 23.70
C ILE A 390 15.71 32.91 22.42
N TYR A 391 14.50 32.59 21.97
CA TYR A 391 14.28 31.83 20.75
C TYR A 391 14.82 32.56 19.51
N ALA A 392 14.58 33.86 19.40
CA ALA A 392 15.11 34.67 18.32
C ALA A 392 16.64 34.73 18.31
N GLU A 393 17.29 34.84 19.47
CA GLU A 393 18.75 34.74 19.57
C GLU A 393 19.26 33.36 19.14
N LYS A 394 18.58 32.28 19.56
CA LYS A 394 18.93 30.92 19.17
C LYS A 394 18.79 30.66 17.68
N ILE A 395 17.82 31.28 17.01
CA ILE A 395 17.69 31.24 15.54
C ILE A 395 18.90 31.89 14.88
N LEU A 396 19.38 33.02 15.40
CA LEU A 396 20.54 33.75 14.84
C LEU A 396 21.88 33.03 15.03
N GLU A 397 21.97 32.15 16.03
CA GLU A 397 23.12 31.27 16.29
C GLU A 397 23.22 30.09 15.30
N LEU A 398 22.18 29.79 14.52
CA LEU A 398 22.20 28.71 13.53
C LEU A 398 23.06 29.11 12.32
N GLU A 399 24.21 28.46 12.13
CA GLU A 399 25.14 28.81 11.05
C GLU A 399 24.72 28.25 9.67
N ASP A 400 24.03 27.11 9.62
CA ASP A 400 23.75 26.37 8.37
C ASP A 400 22.28 26.01 8.14
N PHE A 401 21.36 26.56 8.93
CA PHE A 401 19.95 26.16 8.89
C PHE A 401 19.02 27.37 8.79
N PHE A 402 18.19 27.38 7.75
CA PHE A 402 17.17 28.40 7.51
C PHE A 402 15.80 27.74 7.32
N SER A 403 14.80 28.30 7.99
CA SER A 403 13.39 27.91 7.85
C SER A 403 12.57 29.17 7.60
N PRO A 404 11.67 29.22 6.59
CA PRO A 404 10.79 30.36 6.37
C PRO A 404 9.99 30.76 7.61
N GLU A 405 9.65 29.82 8.48
CA GLU A 405 8.94 30.02 9.74
C GLU A 405 9.73 30.87 10.74
N PHE A 406 11.06 30.91 10.63
CA PHE A 406 11.92 31.74 11.48
C PHE A 406 11.92 33.21 11.05
N LEU A 407 11.54 33.48 9.79
CA LEU A 407 11.53 34.84 9.25
C LEU A 407 10.58 35.73 10.04
N ASP A 408 9.37 35.26 10.32
CA ASP A 408 8.36 36.02 11.06
C ASP A 408 8.84 36.34 12.49
N VAL A 409 9.56 35.41 13.11
CA VAL A 409 10.16 35.59 14.44
C VAL A 409 11.24 36.66 14.43
N ILE A 410 12.16 36.61 13.46
CA ILE A 410 13.22 37.62 13.32
C ILE A 410 12.62 38.99 12.97
N CYS A 411 11.60 39.04 12.10
CA CYS A 411 10.87 40.26 11.80
C CYS A 411 10.25 40.90 13.05
N GLU A 412 9.61 40.10 13.90
CA GLU A 412 8.93 40.59 15.11
C GLU A 412 9.93 41.01 16.19
N ARG A 413 10.97 40.21 16.43
CA ARG A 413 11.81 40.32 17.65
C ARG A 413 13.20 40.90 17.43
N LYS A 414 13.76 40.73 16.22
CA LYS A 414 15.13 41.13 15.86
C LYS A 414 15.17 41.82 14.48
N PRO A 415 14.30 42.82 14.20
CA PRO A 415 14.26 43.45 12.88
C PRO A 415 15.61 44.07 12.48
N GLU A 416 16.40 44.54 13.45
CA GLU A 416 17.75 45.07 13.23
C GLU A 416 18.77 44.01 12.73
N LYS A 417 18.48 42.73 12.91
CA LYS A 417 19.30 41.60 12.44
C LYS A 417 18.78 40.97 11.15
N LEU A 418 17.58 41.36 10.70
CA LEU A 418 16.91 40.77 9.55
C LEU A 418 17.75 40.86 8.27
N LYS A 419 18.39 42.01 8.03
CA LYS A 419 19.26 42.20 6.86
C LYS A 419 20.41 41.17 6.84
N ASP A 420 21.13 41.04 7.95
CA ASP A 420 22.27 40.12 8.05
C ASP A 420 21.82 38.65 7.95
N TYR A 421 20.67 38.34 8.57
CA TYR A 421 20.05 37.01 8.50
C TYR A 421 19.70 36.61 7.05
N LEU A 422 19.09 37.52 6.29
CA LEU A 422 18.76 37.28 4.87
C LEU A 422 20.00 37.15 3.99
N LEU A 423 21.06 37.93 4.25
CA LEU A 423 22.31 37.81 3.50
C LEU A 423 22.95 36.43 3.71
N LYS A 424 22.98 35.93 4.96
CA LYS A 424 23.46 34.57 5.26
C LYS A 424 22.62 33.50 4.57
N PHE A 425 21.29 33.64 4.59
CA PHE A 425 20.38 32.74 3.88
C PHE A 425 20.67 32.69 2.37
N VAL A 426 20.82 33.85 1.73
CA VAL A 426 21.13 33.88 0.30
C VAL A 426 22.49 33.23 0.02
N GLU A 427 23.47 33.46 0.88
CA GLU A 427 24.80 32.86 0.78
C GLU A 427 24.79 31.33 0.89
N SER A 428 24.01 30.76 1.81
CA SER A 428 23.91 29.30 1.98
C SER A 428 23.15 28.61 0.83
N GLU A 429 22.17 29.28 0.22
CA GLU A 429 21.35 28.69 -0.84
C GLU A 429 21.91 28.92 -2.25
N VAL A 430 22.52 30.07 -2.54
CA VAL A 430 22.91 30.45 -3.93
C VAL A 430 23.86 29.45 -4.60
N GLY A 431 24.66 28.73 -3.81
CA GLY A 431 25.57 27.68 -4.26
C GLY A 431 24.89 26.42 -4.80
N ARG A 432 23.62 26.18 -4.43
CA ARG A 432 22.83 24.99 -4.82
C ARG A 432 22.32 25.04 -6.27
N GLY A 433 22.60 26.12 -7.00
CA GLY A 433 22.33 26.27 -8.42
C GLY A 433 20.96 26.89 -8.74
N SER A 434 20.63 27.04 -10.02
CA SER A 434 19.50 27.88 -10.44
C SER A 434 18.11 27.39 -10.03
N LYS A 435 17.97 26.14 -9.56
CA LYS A 435 16.69 25.57 -9.12
C LYS A 435 16.18 26.20 -7.82
N VAL A 436 17.05 26.80 -7.00
CA VAL A 436 16.66 27.41 -5.71
C VAL A 436 16.42 28.91 -5.80
N TYR A 437 16.62 29.55 -6.96
CA TYR A 437 16.49 31.01 -7.08
C TYR A 437 15.05 31.50 -6.90
N ASP A 438 14.06 30.73 -7.36
CA ASP A 438 12.65 31.03 -7.09
C ASP A 438 12.33 30.96 -5.59
N TYR A 439 12.95 30.01 -4.87
CA TYR A 439 12.82 29.90 -3.41
C TYR A 439 13.45 31.10 -2.69
N ILE A 440 14.67 31.50 -3.08
CA ILE A 440 15.33 32.70 -2.55
C ILE A 440 14.47 33.94 -2.77
N ALA A 441 13.95 34.13 -3.99
CA ALA A 441 13.09 35.27 -4.31
C ALA A 441 11.79 35.28 -3.50
N SER A 442 11.18 34.11 -3.28
CA SER A 442 9.99 33.96 -2.45
C SER A 442 10.25 34.38 -1.00
N VAL A 443 11.36 33.96 -0.40
CA VAL A 443 11.73 34.34 0.97
C VAL A 443 11.99 35.84 1.09
N LEU A 444 12.76 36.43 0.17
CA LEU A 444 13.01 37.87 0.13
C LEU A 444 11.70 38.66 -0.03
N LYS A 445 10.77 38.16 -0.85
CA LYS A 445 9.44 38.76 -1.02
C LYS A 445 8.63 38.76 0.29
N SER A 446 8.69 37.69 1.07
CA SER A 446 8.05 37.64 2.39
C SER A 446 8.68 38.65 3.36
N ALA A 447 10.02 38.71 3.37
CA ALA A 447 10.77 39.62 4.25
C ALA A 447 10.52 41.10 3.97
N LYS A 448 10.17 41.43 2.72
CA LYS A 448 9.79 42.80 2.30
C LYS A 448 8.73 43.43 3.19
N LYS A 449 7.81 42.65 3.74
CA LYS A 449 6.75 43.15 4.64
C LYS A 449 7.28 43.68 5.98
N CYS A 450 8.50 43.28 6.36
CA CYS A 450 9.12 43.61 7.63
C CYS A 450 10.19 44.71 7.52
N MET A 451 10.49 45.19 6.32
CA MET A 451 11.58 46.15 6.06
C MET A 451 11.05 47.42 5.42
N GLY A 452 11.67 48.57 5.74
CA GLY A 452 11.40 49.81 5.02
C GLY A 452 11.83 49.70 3.55
N LYS A 453 11.09 50.34 2.62
CA LYS A 453 11.36 50.31 1.16
C LYS A 453 12.84 50.58 0.83
N GLU A 454 13.42 51.62 1.42
CA GLU A 454 14.83 51.99 1.19
C GLU A 454 15.82 50.97 1.74
N GLU A 455 15.51 50.35 2.88
CA GLU A 455 16.34 49.31 3.48
C GLU A 455 16.31 48.02 2.65
N PHE A 456 15.12 47.63 2.20
CA PHE A 456 14.92 46.48 1.34
C PHE A 456 15.63 46.65 0.01
N ASN A 457 15.52 47.82 -0.64
CA ASN A 457 16.24 48.10 -1.88
C ASN A 457 17.76 48.03 -1.70
N ARG A 458 18.30 48.53 -0.57
CA ARG A 458 19.72 48.41 -0.24
C ARG A 458 20.16 46.95 -0.04
N LEU A 459 19.32 46.12 0.58
CA LEU A 459 19.58 44.68 0.67
C LEU A 459 19.65 44.04 -0.73
N LEU A 460 18.71 44.36 -1.62
CA LEU A 460 18.72 43.84 -2.99
C LEU A 460 19.98 44.30 -3.76
N ASP A 461 20.37 45.57 -3.62
CA ASP A 461 21.62 46.10 -4.22
C ASP A 461 22.85 45.33 -3.73
N GLU A 462 22.91 45.02 -2.44
CA GLU A 462 24.01 44.27 -1.85
C GLU A 462 24.06 42.82 -2.37
N ILE A 463 22.91 42.14 -2.44
CA ILE A 463 22.82 40.79 -3.02
C ILE A 463 23.28 40.80 -4.48
N LYS A 464 22.84 41.80 -5.27
CA LYS A 464 23.26 41.95 -6.66
C LYS A 464 24.76 42.16 -6.81
N SER A 465 25.34 43.02 -5.97
CA SER A 465 26.78 43.29 -5.98
C SER A 465 27.58 42.01 -5.67
N ARG A 466 27.16 41.23 -4.67
CA ARG A 466 27.83 39.98 -4.28
C ARG A 466 27.70 38.87 -5.32
N TYR A 467 26.57 38.79 -6.03
CA TYR A 467 26.25 37.66 -6.91
C TYR A 467 25.97 38.06 -8.37
N TYR A 468 26.59 39.15 -8.86
CA TYR A 468 26.35 39.72 -10.20
C TYR A 468 26.52 38.74 -11.38
N THR A 469 27.31 37.67 -11.19
CA THR A 469 27.52 36.62 -12.21
C THR A 469 26.35 35.62 -12.31
N ARG A 470 25.39 35.64 -11.38
CA ARG A 470 24.23 34.75 -11.33
C ARG A 470 23.01 35.40 -12.01
N TYR A 471 23.07 35.59 -13.33
CA TYR A 471 22.06 36.37 -14.09
C TYR A 471 20.60 35.97 -13.81
N LYS A 472 20.28 34.67 -13.70
CA LYS A 472 18.92 34.19 -13.38
C LYS A 472 18.44 34.61 -11.99
N LEU A 473 19.34 34.70 -11.01
CA LEU A 473 19.00 35.24 -9.69
C LEU A 473 18.75 36.75 -9.79
N MET A 474 19.52 37.45 -10.61
CA MET A 474 19.37 38.91 -10.80
C MET A 474 18.00 39.25 -11.40
N GLU A 475 17.56 38.51 -12.43
CA GLU A 475 16.22 38.65 -13.03
C GLU A 475 15.13 38.55 -11.96
N LYS A 476 15.22 37.56 -11.06
CA LYS A 476 14.26 37.37 -9.97
C LYS A 476 14.32 38.48 -8.92
N ILE A 477 15.52 38.98 -8.61
CA ILE A 477 15.68 40.10 -7.67
C ILE A 477 15.11 41.40 -8.26
N ASP A 478 15.23 41.61 -9.56
CA ASP A 478 14.65 42.77 -10.25
C ASP A 478 13.13 42.80 -10.15
N GLU A 479 12.47 41.64 -10.26
CA GLU A 479 11.02 41.50 -10.08
C GLU A 479 10.51 41.88 -8.68
N LEU A 480 11.40 41.90 -7.66
CA LEU A 480 11.02 42.23 -6.27
C LEU A 480 11.04 43.72 -5.98
N ARG A 481 11.62 44.54 -6.86
CA ARG A 481 11.64 45.99 -6.71
C ARG A 481 10.23 46.55 -6.89
N ASP A 482 9.84 47.44 -5.98
CA ASP A 482 8.65 48.25 -6.24
C ASP A 482 8.99 49.26 -7.34
N ASN A 483 8.28 49.16 -8.47
CA ASN A 483 8.21 50.25 -9.44
C ASN A 483 7.39 51.37 -8.80
N GLU A 484 8.10 52.42 -8.39
CA GLU A 484 7.64 53.73 -7.87
C GLU A 484 6.47 53.74 -6.88
#